data_AF-A0A292YBM2-F1
#
_entry.id   AF-A0A292YBM2-F1
#
_cell.length_a   1.000
_cell.length_b   1.000
_cell.length_c   1.000
_cell.angle_alpha   90.00
_cell.angle_beta   90.00
_cell.angle_gamma   90.00
#
_symmetry.space_group_name_H-M   'P 1'
#
loop_
_entity.id
_entity.type
_entity.pdbx_description
1 polymer ?
#
loop_
_entity_poly.entity_id
_entity_poly.type
_entity_poly.pdbx_seq_one_letter_code
_entity_poly.pdbx_strand_id
1 'polypeptide(L)'
;MDNRKLKVIETVIKSLSGNDEVRVGTTNQEFFGELLEGDFNYKRYFHYIIIDKKIDIKPFFRALRNGGYILSLVKYDENYLHDIGFSAISEIEDIQIIKKVHSWNDF
;
A
#
# COMPACT_ATOMS: atom_id res chain seq x y z
N MET A 1 -0.72 18.19 -3.38
CA MET A 1 0.28 17.15 -3.03
C MET A 1 1.65 17.68 -3.41
N ASP A 2 2.71 17.45 -2.62
CA ASP A 2 4.07 17.91 -2.98
C ASP A 2 4.53 17.16 -4.24
N ASN A 3 4.89 17.89 -5.29
CA ASN A 3 5.39 17.35 -6.56
C ASN A 3 6.60 16.42 -6.41
N ARG A 4 7.38 16.53 -5.31
CA ARG A 4 8.46 15.59 -5.01
C ARG A 4 7.95 14.21 -4.61
N LYS A 5 6.93 14.14 -3.75
CA LYS A 5 6.39 12.86 -3.25
C LYS A 5 5.75 12.04 -4.36
N LEU A 6 5.05 12.73 -5.26
CA LEU A 6 4.52 12.16 -6.51
C LEU A 6 5.62 11.53 -7.36
N LYS A 7 6.73 12.25 -7.60
CA LYS A 7 7.85 11.74 -8.39
C LYS A 7 8.52 10.51 -7.77
N VAL A 8 8.68 10.48 -6.45
CA VAL A 8 9.25 9.32 -5.75
C VAL A 8 8.33 8.12 -5.91
N ILE A 9 7.03 8.29 -5.68
CA ILE A 9 6.04 7.23 -5.89
C ILE A 9 6.04 6.74 -7.33
N GLU A 10 6.00 7.63 -8.32
CA GLU A 10 6.09 7.25 -9.73
C GLU A 10 7.35 6.44 -10.02
N THR A 11 8.49 6.85 -9.46
CA THR A 11 9.77 6.15 -9.66
C THR A 11 9.72 4.75 -9.04
N VAL A 12 9.23 4.65 -7.81
CA VAL A 12 9.04 3.37 -7.13
C VAL A 12 8.09 2.49 -7.93
N ILE A 13 6.91 2.98 -8.33
CA ILE A 13 5.96 2.22 -9.13
C ILE A 13 6.60 1.78 -10.44
N LYS A 14 7.21 2.67 -11.22
CA LYS A 14 7.85 2.33 -12.50
C LYS A 14 8.92 1.26 -12.33
N SER A 15 9.67 1.28 -11.22
CA SER A 15 10.67 0.25 -10.91
C SER A 15 10.03 -1.09 -10.55
N LEU A 16 8.85 -1.08 -9.93
CA LEU A 16 8.10 -2.28 -9.53
C LEU A 16 7.24 -2.84 -10.67
N SER A 17 6.72 -1.98 -11.54
CA SER A 17 5.78 -2.29 -12.62
C SER A 17 6.46 -2.64 -13.94
N GLY A 18 7.79 -2.85 -13.96
CA GLY A 18 8.51 -3.37 -15.12
C GLY A 18 8.15 -4.80 -15.51
N ASN A 19 7.20 -5.41 -14.78
CA ASN A 19 6.64 -6.73 -15.04
C ASN A 19 5.10 -6.62 -15.01
N ASP A 20 4.44 -6.98 -16.12
CA ASP A 20 2.98 -6.92 -16.31
C ASP A 20 2.19 -7.76 -15.30
N GLU A 21 2.86 -8.66 -14.56
CA GLU A 21 2.24 -9.48 -13.50
C GLU A 21 2.03 -8.71 -12.19
N VAL A 22 2.69 -7.55 -12.03
CA VAL A 22 2.62 -6.75 -10.80
C VAL A 22 1.34 -5.92 -10.75
N ARG A 23 0.41 -6.39 -9.92
CA ARG A 23 -0.84 -5.68 -9.59
C ARG A 23 -0.62 -4.58 -8.55
N VAL A 24 -0.97 -3.34 -8.90
CA VAL A 24 -0.90 -2.15 -8.02
C VAL A 24 -2.29 -1.55 -7.83
N GLY A 25 -2.68 -1.30 -6.58
CA GLY A 25 -3.90 -0.56 -6.23
C GLY A 25 -3.56 0.85 -5.73
N THR A 26 -4.44 1.83 -5.95
CA THR A 26 -4.21 3.22 -5.53
C THR A 26 -5.49 3.88 -4.99
N THR A 27 -5.38 4.77 -3.98
CA THR A 27 -6.51 5.62 -3.55
C THR A 27 -6.61 6.95 -4.31
N ASN A 28 -5.69 7.20 -5.24
CA ASN A 28 -5.61 8.41 -6.06
C ASN A 28 -5.38 8.08 -7.53
N GLN A 29 -6.22 8.63 -8.40
CA GLN A 29 -6.18 8.43 -9.85
C GLN A 29 -4.92 8.98 -10.52
N GLU A 30 -4.21 9.93 -9.88
CA GLU A 30 -2.94 10.47 -10.37
C GLU A 30 -1.82 9.43 -10.32
N PHE A 31 -1.95 8.39 -9.48
CA PHE A 31 -0.97 7.30 -9.44
C PHE A 31 -1.31 6.19 -10.43
N PHE A 32 -0.27 5.52 -10.91
CA PHE A 32 -0.43 4.33 -11.73
C PHE A 32 -0.95 3.16 -10.91
N GLY A 33 -2.08 2.57 -11.34
CA GLY A 33 -2.68 1.40 -10.71
C GLY A 33 -4.20 1.36 -10.88
N GLU A 34 -4.80 0.33 -10.30
CA GLU A 34 -6.25 0.19 -10.21
C GLU A 34 -6.78 1.07 -9.07
N LEU A 35 -7.72 1.94 -9.39
CA LEU A 35 -8.29 2.86 -8.42
C LEU A 35 -9.16 2.12 -7.40
N LEU A 36 -8.91 2.39 -6.13
CA LEU A 36 -9.61 1.78 -5.02
C LEU A 36 -10.81 2.66 -4.57
N GLU A 37 -11.94 2.59 -5.30
CA GLU A 37 -13.25 3.15 -4.92
C GLU A 37 -14.33 2.10 -4.55
N GLY A 38 -15.11 2.34 -3.48
CA GLY A 38 -16.28 1.53 -3.11
C GLY A 38 -15.99 0.29 -2.23
N ASP A 39 -16.80 -0.77 -2.39
CA ASP A 39 -16.68 -2.03 -1.64
C ASP A 39 -15.51 -2.88 -2.18
N PHE A 40 -14.38 -2.84 -1.46
CA PHE A 40 -13.14 -3.56 -1.78
C PHE A 40 -13.23 -5.06 -1.47
N ASN A 41 -13.73 -5.86 -2.41
CA ASN A 41 -13.81 -7.32 -2.27
C ASN A 41 -12.63 -8.11 -2.87
N TYR A 42 -11.48 -7.46 -3.08
CA TYR A 42 -10.28 -8.13 -3.59
C TYR A 42 -9.67 -9.06 -2.52
N LYS A 43 -9.23 -10.25 -2.94
CA LYS A 43 -8.50 -11.20 -2.08
C LYS A 43 -7.18 -11.57 -2.73
N ARG A 44 -6.06 -11.20 -2.08
CA ARG A 44 -4.69 -11.51 -2.52
C ARG A 44 -4.42 -11.12 -3.99
N TYR A 45 -4.98 -9.98 -4.39
CA TYR A 45 -4.89 -9.51 -5.77
C TYR A 45 -3.69 -8.59 -5.97
N PHE A 46 -3.48 -7.63 -5.07
CA PHE A 46 -2.46 -6.60 -5.20
C PHE A 46 -1.12 -7.04 -4.59
N HIS A 47 -0.02 -6.64 -5.23
CA HIS A 47 1.33 -6.70 -4.65
C HIS A 47 1.65 -5.44 -3.87
N TYR A 48 1.20 -4.30 -4.39
CA TYR A 48 1.40 -2.97 -3.83
C TYR A 48 0.08 -2.23 -3.75
N ILE A 49 -0.15 -1.49 -2.67
CA ILE A 49 -1.24 -0.52 -2.55
C ILE A 49 -0.65 0.83 -2.18
N ILE A 50 -1.13 1.89 -2.83
CA ILE A 50 -0.61 3.25 -2.66
C ILE A 50 -1.70 4.11 -2.07
N ILE A 51 -1.36 4.81 -1.00
CA ILE A 51 -2.31 5.65 -0.27
C ILE A 51 -1.79 7.06 -0.08
N ASP A 52 -2.60 8.03 -0.48
CA ASP A 52 -2.32 9.48 -0.39
C ASP A 52 -3.06 10.18 0.75
N LYS A 53 -4.06 9.52 1.31
CA LYS A 53 -4.97 10.09 2.31
C LYS A 53 -5.17 9.14 3.47
N LYS A 54 -5.55 9.69 4.63
CA LYS A 54 -5.88 8.90 5.82
C LYS A 54 -7.17 8.12 5.56
N ILE A 55 -7.09 6.79 5.61
CA ILE A 55 -8.21 5.87 5.38
C ILE A 55 -8.05 4.65 6.30
N ASP A 56 -9.12 3.90 6.53
CA ASP A 56 -9.00 2.59 7.16
C ASP A 56 -8.34 1.62 6.18
N ILE A 57 -7.14 1.14 6.54
CA ILE A 57 -6.34 0.24 5.70
C ILE A 57 -6.54 -1.23 6.09
N LYS A 58 -7.35 -1.53 7.11
CA LYS A 58 -7.67 -2.90 7.51
C LYS A 58 -8.23 -3.76 6.35
N PRO A 59 -9.13 -3.26 5.48
CA PRO A 59 -9.59 -4.02 4.31
C PRO A 59 -8.46 -4.40 3.35
N PHE A 60 -7.40 -3.59 3.27
CA PHE A 60 -6.26 -3.83 2.38
C PHE A 60 -5.42 -5.03 2.80
N PHE A 61 -5.51 -5.47 4.06
CA PHE A 61 -4.86 -6.71 4.51
C PHE A 61 -5.32 -7.91 3.67
N ARG A 62 -6.62 -8.03 3.41
CA ARG A 62 -7.18 -9.12 2.60
C ARG A 62 -6.85 -8.94 1.12
N ALA A 63 -6.86 -7.71 0.63
CA ALA A 63 -6.59 -7.38 -0.76
C ALA A 63 -5.14 -7.64 -1.18
N LEU A 64 -4.17 -7.44 -0.27
CA LEU A 64 -2.75 -7.68 -0.53
C LEU A 64 -2.38 -9.17 -0.55
N ARG A 65 -1.50 -9.52 -1.48
CA ARG A 65 -0.78 -10.79 -1.49
C ARG A 65 0.08 -10.93 -0.24
N ASN A 66 0.40 -12.16 0.12
CA ASN A 66 1.29 -12.44 1.24
C ASN A 66 2.67 -11.83 0.94
N GLY A 67 3.20 -11.05 1.89
CA GLY A 67 4.44 -10.29 1.67
C GLY A 67 4.27 -9.05 0.79
N GLY A 68 3.04 -8.66 0.43
CA GLY A 68 2.75 -7.40 -0.26
C GLY A 68 2.95 -6.17 0.64
N TYR A 69 2.95 -5.00 0.01
CA TYR A 69 3.31 -3.73 0.66
C TYR A 69 2.25 -2.65 0.45
N ILE A 70 2.13 -1.75 1.43
CA ILE A 70 1.48 -0.45 1.28
C ILE A 70 2.57 0.62 1.24
N LEU A 71 2.50 1.50 0.26
CA LEU A 71 3.30 2.72 0.16
C LEU A 71 2.41 3.89 0.57
N SER A 72 2.70 4.48 1.72
CA SER A 72 1.82 5.46 2.34
C SER A 72 2.44 6.84 2.42
N LEU A 73 1.76 7.83 1.86
CA LEU A 73 2.11 9.25 2.00
C LEU A 73 1.62 9.87 3.31
N VAL A 74 0.77 9.15 4.03
CA VAL A 74 0.29 9.52 5.36
C VAL A 74 0.87 8.56 6.39
N LYS A 75 1.13 9.04 7.62
CA LYS A 75 1.67 8.17 8.66
C LYS A 75 0.55 7.40 9.37
N TYR A 76 0.79 6.12 9.58
CA TYR A 76 0.04 5.28 10.48
C TYR A 76 0.87 5.01 11.73
N ASP A 77 0.17 4.98 12.86
CA ASP A 77 0.74 4.58 14.15
C ASP A 77 1.16 3.11 14.10
N GLU A 78 2.32 2.79 14.66
CA GLU A 78 2.89 1.44 14.60
C GLU A 78 2.07 0.42 15.37
N ASN A 79 1.47 0.81 16.51
CA ASN A 79 0.60 -0.09 17.28
C ASN A 79 -0.67 -0.40 16.50
N TYR A 80 -1.27 0.62 15.88
CA TYR A 80 -2.40 0.39 14.97
C TYR A 80 -2.04 -0.58 13.84
N LEU A 81 -0.90 -0.38 13.17
CA LEU A 81 -0.45 -1.28 12.09
C LEU A 81 -0.29 -2.71 12.58
N HIS A 82 0.33 -2.88 13.75
CA HIS A 82 0.53 -4.16 14.37
C HIS A 82 -0.80 -4.88 14.67
N ASP A 83 -1.78 -4.16 15.23
CA ASP A 83 -3.11 -4.70 15.57
C ASP A 83 -3.88 -5.24 14.36
N ILE A 84 -3.65 -4.69 13.17
CA ILE A 84 -4.32 -5.10 11.93
C ILE A 84 -3.46 -6.00 11.02
N GLY A 85 -2.36 -6.56 11.53
CA GLY A 85 -1.54 -7.54 10.80
C GLY A 85 -0.51 -6.93 9.83
N PHE A 86 -0.13 -5.68 10.04
CA PHE A 86 0.91 -5.00 9.28
C PHE A 86 2.12 -4.68 10.16
N SER A 87 3.26 -4.42 9.50
CA SER A 87 4.46 -3.89 10.14
C SER A 87 4.96 -2.72 9.31
N ALA A 88 5.18 -1.57 9.96
CA ALA A 88 5.99 -0.51 9.36
C ALA A 88 7.44 -1.02 9.30
N ILE A 89 8.01 -1.06 8.10
CA ILE A 89 9.37 -1.59 7.91
C ILE A 89 10.38 -0.46 7.78
N SER A 90 9.97 0.63 7.12
CA SER A 90 10.90 1.70 6.79
C SER A 90 10.16 2.97 6.38
N GLU A 91 10.95 4.01 6.22
CA GLU A 91 10.52 5.32 5.74
C GLU A 91 11.57 5.85 4.75
N ILE A 92 11.10 6.33 3.61
CA ILE A 92 11.94 6.96 2.58
C ILE A 92 11.24 8.24 2.13
N GLU A 93 11.88 9.41 2.30
CA GLU A 93 11.34 10.69 1.81
C GLU A 93 9.89 10.94 2.25
N ASP A 94 9.60 10.75 3.55
CA ASP A 94 8.27 10.77 4.18
C ASP A 94 7.28 9.67 3.75
N ILE A 95 7.64 8.78 2.83
CA ILE A 95 6.80 7.65 2.44
C ILE A 95 7.00 6.53 3.45
N GLN A 96 5.95 6.16 4.17
CA GLN A 96 5.96 5.01 5.07
C GLN A 96 5.76 3.72 4.26
N ILE A 97 6.67 2.77 4.43
CA ILE A 97 6.63 1.46 3.80
C ILE A 97 6.09 0.47 4.82
N ILE A 98 4.91 -0.06 4.54
CA ILE A 98 4.18 -0.96 5.43
C ILE A 98 4.11 -2.33 4.75
N LYS A 99 4.49 -3.40 5.42
CA LYS A 99 4.43 -4.76 4.89
C LYS A 99 3.31 -5.55 5.54
N LYS A 100 2.59 -6.32 4.73
CA LYS A 100 1.68 -7.36 5.22
C LYS A 100 2.50 -8.48 5.85
N VAL A 101 2.36 -8.66 7.16
CA VAL A 101 3.03 -9.74 7.90
C VAL A 101 2.06 -10.92 8.03
N HIS A 102 2.46 -12.06 7.49
CA HIS A 102 1.58 -13.21 7.36
C HIS A 102 1.34 -13.95 8.68
N SER A 103 2.18 -13.72 9.70
CA SER A 103 2.29 -14.56 10.89
C SER A 103 1.40 -14.15 12.07
N TRP A 104 0.65 -13.04 11.99
CA TRP A 104 -0.02 -12.48 13.16
C TRP A 104 -1.54 -12.70 13.20
N ASN A 105 -2.22 -12.83 12.05
CA ASN A 105 -3.67 -13.00 11.99
C ASN A 105 -4.08 -13.81 10.75
N ASP A 106 -4.01 -15.14 10.84
CA ASP A 106 -4.89 -16.00 10.05
C ASP A 106 -6.23 -16.11 10.81
N PHE A 107 -7.08 -15.08 10.66
CA PHE A 107 -8.51 -15.11 11.03
C PHE A 107 -9.36 -15.24 9.77
#